data_AF-A0A5C6C3U7-F1
#
_entry.id   AF-A0A5C6C3U7-F1
#
_cell.length_a   1.000
_cell.length_b   1.000
_cell.length_c   1.000
_cell.angle_alpha   90.00
_cell.angle_beta   90.00
_cell.angle_gamma   90.00
#
_symmetry.space_group_name_H-M   'P 1'
#
loop_
_entity.id
_entity.type
_entity.pdbx_description
1 polymer ?
#
loop_
_entity_poly.entity_id
_entity_poly.type
_entity_poly.pdbx_seq_one_letter_code
_entity_poly.pdbx_strand_id
1 'polypeptide(L)'
;MSHIVEIKTEVRDEVAIGSACQRLKLDPPTRGTVKLFSSEATGVIVNLPGWRYPTVFDTRSGEARFDTYNGHWGKQAQLDRFLQAYGVEKTKLEARKKGHTVTEQSLADGSIKLTVSVGGAA
;
A
#
# COMPACT_ATOMS: atom_id res chain seq x y z
N MET A 1 -31.60 -5.00 5.24
CA MET A 1 -30.53 -4.01 5.49
C MET A 1 -29.21 -4.72 5.39
N SER A 2 -28.45 -4.49 4.32
CA SER A 2 -27.14 -5.13 4.08
C SER A 2 -26.07 -4.20 4.62
N HIS A 3 -25.39 -4.60 5.70
CA HIS A 3 -24.19 -3.90 6.16
C HIS A 3 -23.01 -4.50 5.39
N ILE A 4 -22.76 -4.00 4.20
CA ILE A 4 -21.50 -4.28 3.50
C ILE A 4 -20.42 -3.57 4.32
N VAL A 5 -19.59 -4.35 5.01
CA VAL A 5 -18.40 -3.84 5.68
C VAL A 5 -17.32 -3.72 4.61
N GLU A 6 -17.10 -2.50 4.13
CA GLU A 6 -16.04 -2.21 3.17
C GLU A 6 -14.72 -2.07 3.94
N ILE A 7 -13.89 -3.11 3.89
CA ILE A 7 -12.54 -3.06 4.47
C ILE A 7 -11.65 -2.31 3.48
N LYS A 8 -11.43 -1.02 3.74
CA LYS A 8 -10.49 -0.19 2.98
C LYS A 8 -9.09 -0.34 3.58
N THR A 9 -8.11 -0.71 2.76
CA THR A 9 -6.71 -0.78 3.21
C THR A 9 -6.21 0.63 3.55
N GLU A 10 -5.90 0.86 4.82
CA GLU A 10 -5.33 2.12 5.29
C GLU A 10 -3.80 2.11 5.20
N VAL A 11 -3.24 3.14 4.57
CA VAL A 11 -1.80 3.27 4.37
C VAL A 11 -1.26 4.34 5.31
N ARG A 12 -0.65 3.92 6.43
CA ARG A 12 -0.20 4.79 7.52
C ARG A 12 1.30 4.75 7.78
N ASP A 13 1.98 3.68 7.37
CA ASP A 13 3.38 3.47 7.69
C ASP A 13 4.30 3.88 6.54
N GLU A 14 5.03 4.99 6.72
CA GLU A 14 5.95 5.53 5.71
C GLU A 14 7.11 4.58 5.38
N VAL A 15 7.57 3.80 6.35
CA VAL A 15 8.63 2.81 6.14
C VAL A 15 8.12 1.69 5.25
N ALA A 16 6.90 1.19 5.53
CA ALA A 16 6.28 0.16 4.69
C ALA A 16 5.98 0.67 3.28
N ILE A 17 5.60 1.95 3.11
CA ILE A 17 5.44 2.58 1.78
C ILE A 17 6.79 2.56 1.03
N GLY A 18 7.88 3.00 1.68
CA GLY A 18 9.21 3.00 1.09
C GLY A 18 9.67 1.60 0.67
N SER A 19 9.49 0.61 1.55
CA SER A 19 9.81 -0.79 1.26
C SER A 19 8.96 -1.36 0.11
N ALA A 20 7.68 -0.99 0.02
CA ALA A 20 6.82 -1.38 -1.09
C ALA A 20 7.28 -0.78 -2.42
N CYS A 21 7.64 0.52 -2.45
CA CYS A 21 8.22 1.15 -3.64
C CYS A 21 9.51 0.44 -4.07
N GLN A 22 10.41 0.15 -3.14
CA GLN A 22 11.66 -0.56 -3.42
C GLN A 22 11.40 -1.96 -4.00
N ARG A 23 10.48 -2.73 -3.39
CA ARG A 23 10.09 -4.07 -3.87
C ARG A 23 9.53 -4.05 -5.29
N LEU A 24 8.76 -3.02 -5.61
CA LEU A 24 8.14 -2.83 -6.92
C LEU A 24 9.03 -2.08 -7.93
N LYS A 25 10.26 -1.70 -7.54
CA LYS A 25 11.19 -0.90 -8.33
C LYS A 25 10.58 0.43 -8.81
N LEU A 26 9.80 1.05 -7.94
CA LEU A 26 9.23 2.38 -8.14
C LEU A 26 10.19 3.44 -7.62
N ASP A 27 9.96 4.68 -8.06
CA ASP A 27 10.66 5.83 -7.49
C ASP A 27 10.41 5.92 -5.97
N PRO A 28 11.39 6.40 -5.20
CA PRO A 28 11.23 6.60 -3.76
C PRO A 28 10.01 7.48 -3.47
N PRO A 29 9.22 7.14 -2.44
CA PRO A 29 8.09 7.97 -2.05
C PRO A 29 8.58 9.34 -1.57
N THR A 30 7.88 10.40 -1.97
CA THR A 30 8.23 11.78 -1.57
C THR A 30 7.10 12.37 -0.76
N ARG A 31 7.40 13.05 0.35
CA ARG A 31 6.36 13.73 1.14
C ARG A 31 6.13 15.15 0.63
N GLY A 32 4.88 15.52 0.40
CA GLY A 32 4.54 16.85 -0.07
C GLY A 32 3.06 17.02 -0.37
N THR A 33 2.74 18.18 -0.95
CA THR A 33 1.42 18.48 -1.50
C THR A 33 1.52 18.43 -3.01
N VAL A 34 0.62 17.71 -3.66
CA VAL A 34 0.52 17.65 -5.12
C VAL A 34 -0.91 17.88 -5.56
N LYS A 35 -1.03 18.53 -6.71
CA LYS A 35 -2.30 18.76 -7.36
C LYS A 35 -2.70 17.51 -8.16
N LEU A 36 -3.83 16.92 -7.76
CA LEU A 36 -4.58 15.95 -8.55
C LEU A 36 -5.42 16.69 -9.60
N PHE A 37 -6.22 15.97 -10.37
CA PHE A 37 -7.01 16.57 -11.45
C PHE A 37 -7.95 17.68 -10.97
N SER A 38 -8.71 17.43 -9.90
CA SER A 38 -9.72 18.38 -9.38
C SER A 38 -9.49 18.82 -7.93
N SER A 39 -8.40 18.38 -7.29
CA SER A 39 -8.12 18.66 -5.89
C SER A 39 -6.62 18.66 -5.61
N GLU A 40 -6.23 19.13 -4.43
CA GLU A 40 -4.87 19.00 -3.92
C GLU A 40 -4.86 18.00 -2.77
N ALA A 41 -3.81 17.18 -2.71
CA ALA A 41 -3.63 16.19 -1.66
C ALA A 41 -2.24 16.33 -1.04
N THR A 42 -2.18 16.29 0.29
CA THR A 42 -0.95 16.35 1.06
C THR A 42 -0.71 15.00 1.73
N GLY A 43 0.48 14.45 1.56
CA GLY A 43 0.85 13.17 2.14
C GLY A 43 2.12 12.61 1.53
N VAL A 44 2.20 11.28 1.52
CA VAL A 44 3.27 10.53 0.88
C VAL A 44 2.88 10.23 -0.56
N ILE A 45 3.63 10.79 -1.49
CA ILE A 45 3.41 10.74 -2.93
C ILE A 45 4.15 9.53 -3.49
N VAL A 46 3.43 8.67 -4.21
CA VAL A 46 3.93 7.48 -4.90
C VAL A 46 3.55 7.55 -6.38
N ASN A 47 4.56 7.45 -7.24
CA ASN A 47 4.38 7.38 -8.68
C ASN A 47 4.14 5.93 -9.10
N LEU A 48 2.91 5.60 -9.47
CA LEU A 48 2.59 4.28 -10.00
C LEU A 48 2.89 4.21 -11.51
N PRO A 49 3.36 3.06 -12.04
CA PRO A 49 3.72 2.94 -13.44
C PRO A 49 2.52 3.13 -14.37
N GLY A 50 2.67 4.02 -15.35
CA GLY A 50 1.61 4.32 -16.31
C GLY A 50 0.45 5.13 -15.76
N TRP A 51 0.61 5.72 -14.56
CA TRP A 51 -0.35 6.66 -14.02
C TRP A 51 -0.03 8.09 -14.43
N ARG A 52 -1.06 8.87 -14.77
CA ARG A 52 -0.91 10.28 -15.17
C ARG A 52 -0.70 11.20 -13.99
N TYR A 53 -1.35 10.89 -12.87
CA TYR A 53 -1.23 11.61 -11.61
C TYR A 53 -0.68 10.67 -10.55
N PRO A 54 0.17 11.16 -9.63
CA PRO A 54 0.65 10.36 -8.54
C PRO A 54 -0.48 9.97 -7.58
N THR A 55 -0.26 8.87 -6.85
CA THR A 55 -1.11 8.49 -5.73
C THR A 55 -0.55 9.12 -4.46
N VAL A 56 -1.40 9.74 -3.65
CA VAL A 56 -1.00 10.37 -2.39
C VAL A 56 -1.63 9.61 -1.23
N PHE A 57 -0.81 9.12 -0.31
CA PHE A 57 -1.25 8.46 0.91
C PHE A 57 -1.12 9.42 2.09
N ASP A 58 -2.23 9.79 2.70
CA ASP A 58 -2.19 10.56 3.94
C ASP A 58 -2.00 9.61 5.12
N THR A 59 -0.78 9.59 5.66
CA THR A 59 -0.39 8.68 6.75
C THR A 59 -1.08 8.99 8.07
N ARG A 60 -1.67 10.19 8.23
CA ARG A 60 -2.39 10.59 9.45
C ARG A 60 -3.82 10.06 9.46
N SER A 61 -4.56 10.24 8.37
CA SER A 61 -5.91 9.70 8.23
C SER A 61 -5.90 8.21 7.89
N GLY A 62 -4.87 7.75 7.15
CA GLY A 62 -4.80 6.44 6.53
C GLY A 62 -5.47 6.38 5.16
N GLU A 63 -5.99 7.50 4.66
CA GLU A 63 -6.67 7.56 3.37
C GLU A 63 -5.69 7.61 2.19
N ALA A 64 -6.00 6.84 1.15
CA ALA A 64 -5.39 7.00 -0.16
C ALA A 64 -6.20 8.00 -1.00
N ARG A 65 -5.52 9.05 -1.48
CA ARG A 65 -6.04 10.08 -2.38
C ARG A 65 -5.40 9.87 -3.75
N PHE A 66 -6.21 9.46 -4.70
CA PHE A 66 -5.78 9.21 -6.06
C PHE A 66 -6.95 9.45 -7.01
N ASP A 67 -6.62 9.68 -8.27
CA ASP A 67 -7.61 9.91 -9.29
C ASP A 67 -7.44 8.90 -10.42
N THR A 68 -8.42 7.99 -10.54
CA THR A 68 -8.42 6.98 -11.58
C THR A 68 -9.33 7.32 -12.75
N TYR A 69 -10.12 8.41 -12.73
CA TYR A 69 -11.19 8.75 -13.70
C TYR A 69 -11.63 7.57 -14.58
N ASN A 70 -12.46 6.67 -14.05
CA ASN A 70 -12.98 5.49 -14.76
C ASN A 70 -11.91 4.57 -15.40
N GLY A 71 -10.71 4.50 -14.82
CA GLY A 71 -9.55 3.75 -15.32
C GLY A 71 -8.71 4.48 -16.38
N HIS A 72 -9.03 5.72 -16.74
CA HIS A 72 -8.31 6.47 -17.79
C HIS A 72 -6.95 6.99 -17.36
N TRP A 73 -6.71 7.19 -16.06
CA TRP A 73 -5.47 7.79 -15.56
C TRP A 73 -4.51 6.83 -14.88
N GLY A 74 -4.83 5.54 -14.92
CA GLY A 74 -4.00 4.49 -14.37
C GLY A 74 -4.77 3.18 -14.30
N LYS A 75 -4.03 2.07 -14.40
CA LYS A 75 -4.62 0.74 -14.19
C LYS A 75 -4.75 0.49 -12.69
N GLN A 76 -5.98 0.22 -12.23
CA GLN A 76 -6.27 -0.15 -10.83
C GLN A 76 -5.36 -1.27 -10.33
N ALA A 77 -5.04 -2.23 -11.19
CA ALA A 77 -4.10 -3.32 -10.88
C ALA A 77 -2.72 -2.86 -10.38
N GLN A 78 -2.23 -1.67 -10.76
CA GLN A 78 -0.96 -1.14 -10.22
C GLN A 78 -1.12 -0.64 -8.78
N LEU A 79 -2.27 -0.04 -8.46
CA LEU A 79 -2.61 0.35 -7.10
C LEU A 79 -2.80 -0.90 -6.25
N ASP A 80 -3.51 -1.91 -6.74
CA ASP A 80 -3.72 -3.17 -6.02
C ASP A 80 -2.39 -3.88 -5.77
N ARG A 81 -1.49 -3.91 -6.77
CA ARG A 81 -0.13 -4.44 -6.62
C ARG A 81 0.68 -3.69 -5.57
N PHE A 82 0.55 -2.35 -5.54
CA PHE A 82 1.18 -1.53 -4.52
C PHE A 82 0.62 -1.83 -3.12
N LEU A 83 -0.70 -1.89 -2.97
CA LEU A 83 -1.35 -2.19 -1.68
C LEU A 83 -0.98 -3.59 -1.18
N GLN A 84 -0.91 -4.58 -2.06
CA GLN A 84 -0.45 -5.93 -1.73
C GLN A 84 1.01 -5.93 -1.25
N ALA A 85 1.90 -5.22 -1.95
CA ALA A 85 3.30 -5.07 -1.52
C ALA A 85 3.42 -4.33 -0.18
N TYR A 86 2.66 -3.24 0.01
CA TYR A 86 2.60 -2.50 1.26
C TYR A 86 2.10 -3.38 2.42
N GLY A 87 1.03 -4.15 2.22
CA GLY A 87 0.51 -5.06 3.23
C GLY A 87 1.56 -6.08 3.68
N VAL A 88 2.28 -6.66 2.72
CA VAL A 88 3.38 -7.60 2.97
C VAL A 88 4.50 -6.97 3.81
N GLU A 89 5.02 -5.81 3.40
CA GLU A 89 6.10 -5.16 4.12
C GLU A 89 5.64 -4.64 5.50
N LYS A 90 4.40 -4.14 5.61
CA LYS A 90 3.82 -3.74 6.89
C LYS A 90 3.67 -4.92 7.84
N THR A 91 3.17 -6.07 7.37
CA THR A 91 3.05 -7.28 8.19
C THR A 91 4.41 -7.76 8.67
N LYS A 92 5.43 -7.78 7.81
CA LYS A 92 6.81 -8.13 8.19
C LYS A 92 7.37 -7.19 9.26
N LEU A 93 7.19 -5.88 9.08
CA LEU A 93 7.66 -4.88 10.03
C LEU A 93 7.02 -5.07 11.41
N GLU A 94 5.70 -5.25 11.45
CA GLU A 94 4.99 -5.46 12.72
C GLU A 94 5.30 -6.81 13.38
N ALA A 95 5.43 -7.88 12.59
CA ALA A 95 5.85 -9.18 13.10
C ALA A 95 7.26 -9.11 13.70
N ARG A 96 8.21 -8.47 12.99
CA ARG A 96 9.59 -8.28 13.47
C ARG A 96 9.64 -7.48 14.77
N LYS A 97 8.85 -6.39 14.89
CA LYS A 97 8.75 -5.60 16.13
C LYS A 97 8.29 -6.45 17.33
N LYS A 98 7.48 -7.47 17.09
CA LYS A 98 6.97 -8.41 18.11
C LYS A 98 7.83 -9.67 18.27
N GLY A 99 8.98 -9.76 17.60
CA GLY A 99 9.84 -10.94 17.64
C GLY A 99 9.25 -12.16 16.91
N HIS A 100 8.27 -11.97 16.03
CA HIS A 100 7.68 -13.02 15.22
C HIS A 100 8.39 -13.13 13.87
N THR A 101 8.37 -14.34 13.29
CA THR A 101 8.92 -14.59 11.96
C THR A 101 7.78 -14.66 10.94
N VAL A 102 8.01 -14.19 9.72
CA VAL A 102 7.02 -14.23 8.63
C VAL A 102 7.55 -15.02 7.46
N THR A 103 6.74 -15.94 6.95
CA THR A 103 6.99 -16.67 5.69
C THR A 103 6.05 -16.16 4.61
N GLU A 104 6.60 -15.84 3.44
CA GLU A 104 5.81 -15.45 2.27
C GLU A 104 5.68 -16.62 1.28
N GLN A 105 4.49 -16.77 0.70
CA GLN A 105 4.25 -17.69 -0.40
C GLN A 105 3.43 -16.99 -1.49
N SER A 106 3.98 -16.91 -2.71
CA SER A 106 3.22 -16.47 -3.88
C SER A 106 2.26 -17.57 -4.32
N LEU A 107 1.01 -17.20 -4.59
CA LEU A 107 -0.03 -18.09 -5.06
C LEU A 107 -0.21 -17.98 -6.58
N ALA A 108 -0.80 -19.00 -7.19
CA ALA A 108 -0.95 -19.10 -8.65
C ALA A 108 -1.87 -18.02 -9.24
N ASP A 109 -2.75 -17.43 -8.43
CA ASP A 109 -3.65 -16.34 -8.79
C ASP A 109 -2.99 -14.94 -8.66
N GLY A 110 -1.71 -14.88 -8.29
CA GLY A 110 -0.97 -13.63 -8.09
C GLY A 110 -1.12 -13.02 -6.69
N SER A 111 -1.94 -13.60 -5.81
CA SER A 111 -2.01 -13.19 -4.42
C SER A 111 -0.78 -13.67 -3.63
N ILE A 112 -0.54 -13.07 -2.45
CA ILE A 112 0.55 -13.46 -1.55
C ILE A 112 -0.05 -13.92 -0.23
N LYS A 113 0.29 -15.14 0.16
CA LYS A 113 -0.01 -15.67 1.49
C LYS A 113 1.14 -15.32 2.44
N LEU A 114 0.79 -14.73 3.57
CA LEU A 114 1.71 -14.45 4.67
C LEU A 114 1.37 -15.37 5.84
N THR A 115 2.37 -16.07 6.36
CA THR A 115 2.24 -16.89 7.57
C THR A 115 3.12 -16.29 8.66
N VAL A 116 2.49 -15.78 9.73
CA VAL A 116 3.20 -15.23 10.89
C VAL A 116 3.37 -16.34 11.92
N SER A 117 4.60 -16.76 12.14
CA SER A 117 4.97 -17.69 13.21
C SER A 117 5.21 -16.92 14.50
N VAL A 118 4.22 -16.99 15.38
CA VAL A 118 4.31 -16.46 16.75
C VAL A 118 5.10 -17.47 17.56
N GLY A 119 6.39 -17.19 17.82
CA GLY A 119 7.18 -17.99 18.75
C GLY A 119 6.54 -17.94 20.12
N GLY A 120 6.01 -19.07 20.59
CA GLY A 120 5.43 -19.16 21.93
C GLY A 120 6.51 -18.91 22.97
N ALA A 121 6.31 -17.86 23.78
CA ALA A 121 6.79 -17.89 25.15
C ALA A 121 6.15 -19.13 25.80
N ALA A 122 6.98 -20.10 26.14
CA ALA A 122 6.65 -21.11 27.15
C ALA A 122 6.82 -20.50 28.54
#